data_AF-A0A4P2Q0W6-F1
#
_entry.id   AF-A0A4P2Q0W6-F1
#
_cell.length_a   1.000
_cell.length_b   1.000
_cell.length_c   1.000
_cell.angle_alpha   90.00
_cell.angle_beta   90.00
_cell.angle_gamma   90.00
#
_symmetry.space_group_name_H-M   'P 1'
#
loop_
_entity.id
_entity.type
_entity.pdbx_description
1 polymer ?
#
loop_
_entity_poly.entity_id
_entity_poly.type
_entity_poly.pdbx_seq_one_letter_code
_entity_poly.pdbx_strand_id
1 'polypeptide(L)' 'MSTHGWVKIVDPRSKPSEWLALDLGAGELAAMALALEHPSRVILLDDALARRTAQAAGLVVWGTLKIL' A
#
# COMPACT_ATOMS: atom_id res chain seq x y z
N MET A 1 -8.52 6.42 18.47
CA MET A 1 -7.68 5.45 17.72
C MET A 1 -8.16 4.05 18.10
N SER A 2 -8.80 3.33 17.18
CA SER A 2 -9.36 2.01 17.47
C SER A 2 -8.23 0.96 17.44
N THR A 3 -7.70 0.62 18.62
CA THR A 3 -6.66 -0.41 18.75
C THR A 3 -7.34 -1.77 18.81
N HIS A 4 -7.36 -2.46 17.68
CA HIS A 4 -7.70 -3.88 17.66
C HIS A 4 -6.39 -4.62 17.95
N GLY A 5 -6.35 -5.55 18.90
CA GLY A 5 -5.09 -6.20 19.34
C GLY A 5 -4.30 -6.90 18.22
N TRP A 6 -4.90 -7.08 17.05
CA TRP A 6 -4.33 -7.71 15.86
C TRP A 6 -4.00 -6.71 14.71
N VAL A 7 -4.39 -5.42 14.81
CA VAL A 7 -4.12 -4.38 13.80
C VAL A 7 -3.65 -3.09 14.42
N LYS A 8 -2.58 -2.53 13.86
CA LYS A 8 -2.14 -1.16 14.09
C LYS A 8 -2.48 -0.30 12.88
N ILE A 9 -3.34 0.70 13.08
CA ILE A 9 -3.62 1.74 12.08
C ILE A 9 -2.51 2.79 12.19
N VAL A 10 -1.85 3.09 11.07
CA VAL A 10 -0.75 4.04 10.98
C VAL A 10 -0.98 4.91 9.75
N ASP A 11 -0.81 6.21 9.87
CA ASP A 11 -0.79 7.11 8.73
C ASP A 11 0.63 7.19 8.14
N PRO A 12 0.79 7.23 6.81
CA PRO A 12 2.09 7.49 6.19
C PRO A 12 2.58 8.89 6.58
N ARG A 13 3.89 9.01 6.80
CA ARG A 13 4.56 10.30 7.07
C ARG A 13 4.60 11.18 5.83
N SER A 14 4.70 10.58 4.65
CA SER A 14 4.73 11.31 3.38
C SER A 14 4.08 10.52 2.26
N LYS A 15 3.33 11.20 1.39
CA LYS A 15 2.76 10.60 0.17
C LYS A 15 3.57 11.09 -1.04
N PRO A 16 4.11 10.19 -1.88
CA PRO A 16 4.79 10.59 -3.12
C PRO A 16 3.83 11.34 -4.04
N SER A 17 4.20 12.55 -4.46
CA SER A 17 3.39 13.37 -5.35
C SER A 17 3.23 12.75 -6.74
N GLU A 18 4.20 11.94 -7.16
CA GLU A 18 4.24 11.24 -8.46
C GLU A 18 3.07 10.28 -8.63
N TRP A 19 2.51 9.77 -7.52
CA TRP A 19 1.39 8.84 -7.55
C TRP A 19 0.03 9.52 -7.44
N LEU A 20 -0.01 10.81 -7.12
CA LEU A 20 -1.25 11.60 -7.15
C LEU A 20 -1.80 11.77 -8.57
N ALA A 21 -0.96 11.58 -9.59
CA ALA A 21 -1.35 11.63 -11.00
C ALA A 21 -1.89 10.29 -11.54
N LEU A 22 -1.83 9.22 -10.73
CA LEU A 22 -2.38 7.91 -11.09
C LEU A 22 -3.83 7.83 -10.59
N ASP A 23 -4.68 7.09 -11.30
CA ASP A 23 -6.07 6.78 -10.90
C ASP A 23 -6.13 5.80 -9.70
N LEU A 24 -5.30 6.03 -8.68
CA LEU A 24 -5.26 5.27 -7.44
C LEU A 24 -6.15 5.91 -6.38
N GLY A 25 -6.89 5.08 -5.66
CA GLY A 25 -7.70 5.52 -4.54
C GLY A 25 -6.85 6.05 -3.38
N ALA A 26 -7.43 6.93 -2.55
CA ALA A 26 -6.74 7.52 -1.41
C ALA A 26 -6.21 6.46 -0.41
N GLY A 27 -6.89 5.32 -0.29
CA GLY A 27 -6.46 4.19 0.53
C GLY A 27 -5.24 3.44 -0.05
N GLU A 28 -5.23 3.22 -1.36
CA GLU A 28 -4.11 2.56 -2.06
C GLU A 28 -2.86 3.43 -1.98
N LEU A 29 -3.01 4.74 -2.24
CA LEU A 29 -1.93 5.71 -2.09
C LEU A 29 -1.36 5.70 -0.68
N ALA A 30 -2.22 5.66 0.35
CA ALA A 30 -1.76 5.61 1.73
C ALA A 30 -1.03 4.29 2.06
N ALA A 31 -1.55 3.16 1.59
CA ALA A 31 -0.94 1.85 1.80
C ALA A 31 0.42 1.74 1.09
N MET A 32 0.52 2.21 -0.15
CA MET A 32 1.78 2.20 -0.90
C MET A 32 2.81 3.17 -0.30
N ALA A 33 2.39 4.34 0.18
CA ALA A 33 3.27 5.25 0.91
C ALA A 33 3.85 4.60 2.18
N LEU A 34 3.01 3.90 2.96
CA LEU A 34 3.48 3.13 4.13
C LEU A 34 4.45 2.02 3.74
N ALA A 35 4.23 1.36 2.61
CA ALA A 35 5.11 0.30 2.12
C ALA A 35 6.48 0.85 1.67
N LEU A 36 6.53 2.04 1.06
CA LEU A 36 7.80 2.71 0.76
C LEU A 36 8.57 3.08 2.02
N GLU A 37 7.88 3.49 3.08
CA GLU A 37 8.51 3.76 4.38
C GLU A 37 9.00 2.48 5.10
N HIS A 38 8.50 1.33 4.67
CA HIS A 38 8.79 0.02 5.26
C HIS A 38 9.03 -1.05 4.17
N PRO A 39 10.12 -0.93 3.37
CA PRO A 39 10.33 -1.73 2.17
C PRO A 39 10.50 -3.24 2.42
N SER A 40 10.78 -3.65 3.67
CA SER A 40 10.85 -5.05 4.08
C SER A 40 9.48 -5.70 4.30
N ARG A 41 8.37 -4.96 4.19
CA ARG A 41 7.02 -5.46 4.40
C ARG A 41 6.35 -5.80 3.07
N VAL A 42 5.42 -6.75 3.14
CA VAL A 42 4.54 -7.07 2.02
C VAL A 42 3.35 -6.12 2.03
N ILE A 43 3.01 -5.56 0.88
CA ILE A 43 1.76 -4.82 0.67
C ILE A 43 0.72 -5.72 0.02
N LEU A 44 -0.51 -5.61 0.51
CA LEU A 44 -1.68 -6.31 -0.01
C LEU A 44 -2.57 -5.34 -0.77
N LEU A 45 -2.79 -5.64 -2.06
CA LEU A 45 -3.58 -4.81 -2.97
C LEU A 45 -4.52 -5.70 -3.80
N ASP A 46 -5.80 -5.34 -3.79
CA ASP A 46 -6.88 -6.01 -4.52
C ASP A 46 -7.01 -5.52 -5.97
N ASP A 47 -6.74 -4.25 -6.21
CA ASP A 47 -6.76 -3.67 -7.56
C ASP A 47 -5.54 -4.04 -8.42
N ALA A 48 -5.77 -4.21 -9.72
CA ALA A 48 -4.73 -4.60 -10.68
C ALA A 48 -3.78 -3.45 -11.05
N LEU A 49 -4.29 -2.22 -11.18
CA LEU A 49 -3.47 -1.03 -11.44
C LEU A 49 -2.59 -0.74 -10.22
N ALA A 50 -3.15 -0.77 -9.00
CA ALA A 50 -2.39 -0.57 -7.77
C ALA A 50 -1.24 -1.59 -7.63
N ARG A 51 -1.50 -2.88 -7.88
CA ARG A 51 -0.44 -3.91 -7.86
C ARG A 51 0.68 -3.63 -8.85
N ARG A 52 0.34 -3.24 -10.08
CA ARG A 52 1.33 -2.95 -11.13
C ARG A 52 2.17 -1.73 -10.76
N THR A 53 1.54 -0.67 -10.27
CA THR A 53 2.24 0.53 -9.81
C THR A 53 3.18 0.21 -8.64
N ALA A 54 2.71 -0.54 -7.64
CA ALA A 54 3.54 -0.92 -6.50
C ALA A 54 4.73 -1.81 -6.90
N GLN A 55 4.55 -2.73 -7.85
CA GLN A 55 5.65 -3.52 -8.42
C GLN A 55 6.66 -2.64 -9.18
N ALA A 56 6.18 -1.70 -9.99
CA ALA A 56 7.04 -0.74 -10.70
C ALA A 56 7.86 0.13 -9.72
N ALA A 57 7.32 0.37 -8.52
CA ALA A 57 8.00 1.06 -7.43
C ALA A 57 8.98 0.17 -6.63
N GLY A 58 9.14 -1.10 -6.99
CA GLY A 58 10.04 -2.04 -6.30
C GLY A 58 9.49 -2.61 -4.99
N LEU A 59 8.19 -2.48 -4.73
CA LEU A 59 7.56 -3.02 -3.52
C LEU A 59 7.31 -4.53 -3.65
N VAL A 60 7.31 -5.23 -2.51
CA VAL A 60 6.89 -6.64 -2.44
C VAL A 60 5.37 -6.70 -2.35
N VAL A 61 4.72 -7.11 -3.44
CA VAL A 61 3.26 -7.04 -3.59
C VAL A 61 2.62 -8.43 -3.60
N TRP A 62 1.58 -8.63 -2.80
CA TRP A 62 0.68 -9.79 -2.85
C TRP A 62 -0.73 -9.35 -3.25
N GLY A 63 -1.41 -10.20 -4.02
CA GLY A 63 -2.86 -10.08 -4.26
C GLY A 63 -3.66 -10.82 -3.20
N THR A 64 -4.94 -10.49 -3.06
CA THR A 64 -5.86 -11.09 -2.08
C THR A 64 -6.00 -12.61 -2.23
N LEU A 65 -5.88 -13.15 -3.45
CA LEU A 65 -5.90 -14.59 -3.73
C LEU A 65 -4.75 -15.39 -3.08
N LYS A 66 -3.68 -14.74 -2.60
CA LYS A 66 -2.62 -15.42 -1.85
C LYS A 66 -2.96 -15.65 -0.37
N ILE A 67 -4.07 -15.10 0.12
CA ILE A 67 -4.49 -15.21 1.54
C ILE A 67 -5.68 -16.17 1.72
N LEU A 68 -6.40 -16.48 0.63
CA LEU A 68 -7.58 -17.36 0.65
C LEU A 68 -7.22 -18.85 0.65
#